data_AF-A0A1G1XTD9-F1
#
_entry.id   AF-A0A1G1XTD9-F1
#
_cell.length_a   1.000
_cell.length_b   1.000
_cell.length_c   1.000
_cell.angle_alpha   90.00
_cell.angle_beta   90.00
_cell.angle_gamma   90.00
#
_symmetry.space_group_name_H-M   'P 1'
#
loop_
_entity.id
_entity.type
_entity.pdbx_description
1 polymer ?
#
loop_
_entity_poly.entity_id
_entity_poly.type
_entity_poly.pdbx_seq_one_letter_code
_entity_poly.pdbx_strand_id
1 'polypeptide(L)'
;MIKIKNKIGANGMVLVLAVIIIGTVLSSAAVLGNLIIREIQQSRLIDQSMQAYLSAESGAERSLYLLRRREAVKPQDCGQITGGSCQSDDAFCSLSSGQVACIAADAGSLAVRTSWNVEVNNENKISVYLGTGGSFQVDLFNPYQTGQYEAGVQSFLVESDIVNGTTIYGEITNLSQLLGGTANCPLSFFTPPQPPIGKGRVTLIQPTPQSNYSSSGYLKTFSEDSAPELNPYCSYVLRLSNILLPQAQPGVFILSLYKKGDNIDPLIDFLPIPSRLIIDSAATFGKSYQKIRVSTPVRPPLSGLYDFVIFSEETIVK
;
A
#
# COMPACT_ATOMS: atom_id res chain seq x y z
N MET A 1 57.68 -78.49 28.61
CA MET A 1 56.27 -78.09 28.39
C MET A 1 56.00 -76.84 29.23
N ILE A 2 56.23 -75.65 28.67
CA ILE A 2 56.16 -74.38 29.42
C ILE A 2 54.81 -73.73 29.12
N LYS A 3 53.91 -73.72 30.12
CA LYS A 3 52.63 -73.01 30.08
C LYS A 3 52.87 -71.54 30.44
N ILE A 4 53.04 -70.69 29.42
CA ILE A 4 53.01 -69.23 29.60
C ILE A 4 51.54 -68.83 29.75
N LYS A 5 51.13 -68.45 30.96
CA LYS A 5 49.78 -67.95 31.27
C LYS A 5 49.64 -66.51 30.76
N ASN A 6 48.76 -66.30 29.77
CA ASN A 6 48.32 -64.99 29.28
C ASN A 6 47.65 -64.19 30.41
N LYS A 7 48.38 -63.26 31.02
CA LYS A 7 47.89 -62.28 32.02
C LYS A 7 47.81 -60.85 31.45
N ILE A 8 47.73 -60.72 30.13
CA ILE A 8 47.83 -59.45 29.38
C ILE A 8 46.44 -58.83 29.07
N GLY A 9 45.32 -59.51 29.34
CA GLY A 9 44.00 -59.10 28.84
C GLY A 9 43.20 -58.04 29.62
N ALA A 10 43.47 -57.81 30.91
CA ALA A 10 42.56 -57.00 31.75
C ALA A 10 42.88 -55.50 31.76
N ASN A 11 44.16 -55.13 31.83
CA ASN A 11 44.56 -53.72 31.96
C ASN A 11 44.46 -52.94 30.64
N GLY A 12 44.58 -53.62 29.50
CA GLY A 12 44.42 -53.00 28.18
C GLY A 12 42.98 -52.57 27.88
N MET A 13 41.99 -53.30 28.43
CA MET A 13 40.57 -53.03 28.20
C MET A 13 40.11 -51.74 28.89
N VAL A 14 40.69 -51.42 30.06
CA VAL A 14 40.38 -50.20 30.81
C VAL A 14 40.83 -48.95 30.06
N LEU A 15 42.00 -49.00 29.42
CA LEU A 15 42.51 -47.88 28.61
C LEU A 15 41.59 -47.62 27.41
N VAL A 16 41.17 -48.68 26.71
CA VAL A 16 40.27 -48.57 25.55
C VAL A 16 38.92 -47.98 25.98
N LEU A 17 38.35 -48.45 27.10
CA LEU A 17 37.11 -47.90 27.62
C LEU A 17 37.24 -46.41 27.97
N ALA A 18 38.33 -46.01 28.63
CA ALA A 18 38.58 -44.61 28.97
C ALA A 18 38.69 -43.72 27.73
N VAL A 19 39.40 -44.16 26.68
CA VAL A 19 39.52 -43.42 25.42
C VAL A 19 38.17 -43.27 24.71
N ILE A 20 37.34 -44.31 24.72
CA ILE A 20 35.98 -44.24 24.13
C ILE A 20 35.12 -43.24 24.90
N ILE A 21 35.14 -43.25 26.25
CA ILE A 21 34.37 -42.31 27.07
C ILE A 21 34.84 -40.87 26.83
N ILE A 22 36.15 -40.62 26.80
CA ILE A 22 36.68 -39.29 26.51
C ILE A 22 36.30 -38.86 25.09
N GLY A 23 36.35 -39.76 24.12
CA GLY A 23 35.95 -39.51 22.74
C GLY A 23 34.47 -39.14 22.59
N THR A 24 33.56 -39.84 23.28
CA THR A 24 32.13 -39.54 23.23
C THR A 24 31.80 -38.20 23.91
N VAL A 25 32.46 -37.89 25.04
CA VAL A 25 32.31 -36.60 25.74
C VAL A 25 32.83 -35.44 24.89
N LEU A 26 33.98 -35.60 24.23
CA LEU A 26 34.51 -34.58 23.32
C LEU A 26 33.60 -34.38 22.10
N SER A 27 33.07 -35.46 21.54
CA SER A 27 32.13 -35.39 20.42
C SER A 27 30.83 -34.69 20.80
N SER A 28 30.26 -34.98 21.97
CA SER A 28 29.02 -34.33 22.42
C SER A 28 29.25 -32.84 22.72
N ALA A 29 30.37 -32.49 23.34
CA ALA A 29 30.76 -31.10 23.57
C ALA A 29 30.94 -30.33 22.25
N ALA A 30 31.56 -30.93 21.22
CA ALA A 30 31.71 -30.32 19.91
C ALA A 30 30.36 -30.07 19.21
N VAL A 31 29.43 -31.02 19.30
CA VAL A 31 28.07 -30.86 18.74
C VAL A 31 27.31 -29.74 19.46
N LEU A 32 27.37 -29.69 20.79
CA LEU A 32 26.74 -28.62 21.58
C LEU A 32 27.35 -27.25 21.27
N GLY A 33 28.68 -27.16 21.13
CA GLY A 33 29.36 -25.92 20.75
C GLY A 33 28.88 -25.38 19.40
N ASN A 34 28.76 -26.25 18.40
CA ASN A 34 28.23 -25.87 17.09
C ASN A 34 26.77 -25.43 17.14
N LEU A 35 25.94 -26.09 17.96
CA LEU A 35 24.55 -25.71 18.18
C LEU A 35 24.47 -24.30 18.79
N ILE A 36 25.24 -24.03 19.85
CA ILE A 36 25.26 -22.72 20.52
C ILE A 36 25.68 -21.61 19.55
N ILE A 37 26.73 -21.81 18.75
CA ILE A 37 27.19 -20.83 17.76
C ILE A 37 26.08 -20.54 16.74
N ARG A 38 25.37 -21.57 16.29
CA ARG A 38 24.24 -21.42 15.35
C ARG A 38 23.10 -20.62 15.97
N GLU A 39 22.72 -20.89 17.22
CA GLU A 39 21.68 -20.14 17.93
C GLU A 39 22.05 -18.67 18.13
N ILE A 40 23.32 -18.38 18.46
CA ILE A 40 23.80 -16.99 18.58
C ILE A 40 23.73 -16.26 17.24
N GLN A 41 24.12 -16.92 16.14
CA GLN A 41 24.01 -16.34 14.80
C GLN A 41 22.55 -16.09 14.41
N GLN A 42 21.66 -17.03 14.73
CA GLN A 42 20.22 -16.89 14.47
C GLN A 42 19.60 -15.76 15.30
N SER A 43 19.92 -15.67 16.59
CA SER A 43 19.48 -14.58 17.46
C SER A 43 19.95 -13.22 16.93
N ARG A 44 21.20 -13.11 16.47
CA ARG A 44 21.71 -11.87 15.85
C ARG A 44 20.96 -11.51 14.56
N LEU A 45 20.61 -12.49 13.73
CA LEU A 45 19.82 -12.24 12.52
C LEU A 45 18.40 -11.78 12.84
N ILE A 46 17.78 -12.35 13.88
CA ILE A 46 16.46 -11.94 14.38
C ILE A 46 16.53 -10.49 14.87
N ASP A 47 17.51 -10.14 15.71
CA ASP A 47 17.69 -8.77 16.19
C ASP A 47 17.91 -7.76 15.06
N GLN A 48 18.70 -8.14 14.05
CA GLN A 48 18.92 -7.31 12.87
C GLN A 48 17.62 -7.14 12.07
N SER A 49 16.83 -8.20 11.93
CA SER A 49 15.54 -8.14 11.23
C SER A 49 14.53 -7.26 11.95
N MET A 50 14.48 -7.30 13.28
CA MET A 50 13.60 -6.47 14.09
C MET A 50 13.98 -4.98 13.99
N GLN A 51 15.28 -4.67 13.99
CA GLN A 51 15.75 -3.29 13.82
C GLN A 51 15.47 -2.74 12.42
N ALA A 52 15.65 -3.56 11.37
CA ALA A 52 15.25 -3.18 10.02
C ALA A 52 13.73 -2.94 9.93
N TYR A 53 12.92 -3.79 10.57
CA TYR A 53 11.46 -3.63 10.59
C TYR A 53 11.04 -2.31 11.26
N LEU A 54 11.52 -2.03 12.47
CA LEU A 54 11.21 -0.79 13.19
C LEU A 54 11.64 0.46 12.41
N SER A 55 12.79 0.40 11.73
CA SER A 55 13.26 1.50 10.89
C SER A 55 12.33 1.73 9.69
N ALA A 56 11.87 0.66 9.04
CA ALA A 56 10.90 0.76 7.96
C ALA A 56 9.55 1.31 8.45
N GLU A 57 9.10 0.90 9.63
CA GLU A 57 7.84 1.35 10.23
C GLU A 57 7.89 2.86 10.52
N SER A 58 8.97 3.32 11.17
CA SER A 58 9.20 4.75 11.42
C SER A 58 9.20 5.58 10.14
N GLY A 59 9.78 5.08 9.05
CA GLY A 59 9.75 5.74 7.74
C GLY A 59 8.33 5.89 7.16
N ALA A 60 7.51 4.84 7.28
CA ALA A 60 6.13 4.86 6.81
C ALA A 60 5.26 5.82 7.64
N GLU A 61 5.35 5.74 8.97
CA GLU A 61 4.61 6.62 9.88
C GLU A 61 4.97 8.09 9.70
N ARG A 62 6.27 8.39 9.56
CA ARG A 62 6.73 9.76 9.31
C ARG A 62 6.17 10.32 8.00
N SER A 63 6.17 9.52 6.95
CA SER A 63 5.66 9.93 5.64
C SER A 63 4.16 10.21 5.70
N LEU A 64 3.43 9.36 6.42
CA LEU A 64 2.02 9.56 6.72
C LEU A 64 1.78 10.82 7.58
N TYR A 65 2.64 11.09 8.55
CA TYR A 65 2.59 12.33 9.34
C TYR A 65 2.84 13.57 8.48
N LEU A 66 3.82 13.56 7.58
CA LEU A 66 4.09 14.66 6.66
C LEU A 66 2.90 14.89 5.72
N LEU A 67 2.33 13.82 5.16
CA LEU A 67 1.12 13.87 4.35
C LEU A 67 -0.03 14.53 5.09
N ARG A 68 -0.34 14.07 6.32
CA ARG A 68 -1.50 14.54 7.07
C ARG A 68 -1.33 15.92 7.68
N ARG A 69 -0.19 16.21 8.31
CA ARG A 69 0.01 17.44 9.08
C ARG A 69 0.52 18.60 8.24
N ARG A 70 1.37 18.33 7.25
CA ARG A 70 1.98 19.37 6.42
C ARG A 70 1.38 19.45 5.03
N GLU A 71 0.34 18.66 4.76
CA GLU A 71 -0.26 18.52 3.43
C GLU A 71 0.82 18.25 2.37
N ALA A 72 1.81 17.42 2.76
CA ALA A 72 3.02 17.25 1.97
C ALA A 72 2.67 16.64 0.61
N VAL A 73 3.31 17.18 -0.43
CA VAL A 73 3.10 16.75 -1.81
C VAL A 73 4.12 15.66 -2.17
N LYS A 74 3.75 14.77 -3.10
CA LYS A 74 4.70 13.77 -3.61
C LYS A 74 5.87 14.45 -4.31
N PRO A 75 7.09 13.88 -4.28
CA PRO A 75 8.24 14.46 -4.99
C PRO A 75 7.98 14.73 -6.48
N GLN A 76 7.28 13.80 -7.14
CA GLN A 76 6.97 13.89 -8.58
C GLN A 76 6.00 15.05 -8.88
N ASP A 77 5.08 15.32 -7.96
CA ASP A 77 4.07 16.35 -8.12
C ASP A 77 4.69 17.76 -7.96
N CYS A 78 5.84 17.92 -7.31
CA CYS A 78 6.50 19.21 -7.17
C CYS A 78 6.92 19.85 -8.50
N GLY A 79 7.40 19.02 -9.44
CA GLY A 79 7.73 19.48 -10.79
C GLY A 79 6.50 19.97 -11.53
N GLN A 80 5.33 19.42 -11.21
CA GLN A 80 4.07 19.77 -11.85
C GLN A 80 3.44 21.04 -11.29
N ILE A 81 3.64 21.34 -10.00
CA ILE A 81 3.10 22.57 -9.40
C ILE A 81 3.93 23.79 -9.82
N THR A 82 5.27 23.67 -9.96
CA THR A 82 6.15 24.84 -10.15
C THR A 82 7.42 24.64 -10.98
N GLY A 83 7.64 23.46 -11.57
CA GLY A 83 8.90 23.14 -12.24
C GLY A 83 10.09 22.94 -11.27
N GLY A 84 9.84 22.81 -9.96
CA GLY A 84 10.84 22.51 -8.94
C GLY A 84 10.96 21.03 -8.61
N SER A 85 12.01 20.64 -7.90
CA SER A 85 12.16 19.29 -7.33
C SER A 85 12.06 19.34 -5.81
N CYS A 86 11.54 18.28 -5.20
CA CYS A 86 11.60 18.12 -3.75
C CYS A 86 13.07 18.06 -3.30
N GLN A 87 13.50 19.02 -2.48
CA GLN A 87 14.85 19.03 -1.94
C GLN A 87 14.97 17.97 -0.84
N SER A 88 15.96 17.09 -0.94
CA SER A 88 16.22 16.01 0.02
C SER A 88 16.43 16.52 1.44
N ASP A 89 17.12 17.65 1.56
CA ASP A 89 17.69 18.13 2.82
C ASP A 89 16.61 18.76 3.72
N ASP A 90 15.74 19.58 3.12
CA ASP A 90 14.73 20.33 3.86
C ASP A 90 13.31 19.73 3.75
N ALA A 91 13.09 18.82 2.79
CA ALA A 91 11.76 18.25 2.51
C ALA A 91 10.71 19.29 2.13
N PHE A 92 11.14 20.30 1.37
CA PHE A 92 10.26 21.30 0.78
C PHE A 92 10.47 21.43 -0.72
N CYS A 93 9.40 21.75 -1.41
CA CYS A 93 9.40 22.19 -2.79
C CYS A 93 9.39 23.71 -2.80
N SER A 94 10.43 24.30 -3.40
CA SER A 94 10.58 25.75 -3.54
C SER A 94 9.65 26.27 -4.64
N LEU A 95 8.66 27.07 -4.25
CA LEU A 95 7.74 27.74 -5.14
C LEU A 95 8.13 29.23 -5.23
N SER A 96 7.80 29.89 -6.35
CA SER A 96 7.94 31.36 -6.45
C SER A 96 7.07 32.11 -5.44
N SER A 97 6.01 31.48 -4.94
CA SER A 97 5.04 32.04 -3.99
C SER A 97 5.18 31.49 -2.56
N GLY A 98 6.16 30.62 -2.27
CA GLY A 98 6.31 30.01 -0.95
C GLY A 98 7.03 28.66 -0.96
N GLN A 99 6.89 27.89 0.12
CA GLN A 99 7.40 26.52 0.22
C GLN A 99 6.24 25.59 0.54
N VAL A 100 6.18 24.44 -0.15
CA VAL A 100 5.22 23.37 0.16
C VAL A 100 6.01 22.16 0.62
N ALA A 101 5.60 21.54 1.72
CA ALA A 101 6.27 20.35 2.22
C ALA A 101 6.19 19.21 1.19
N CYS A 102 7.22 18.38 1.13
CA CYS A 102 7.25 17.22 0.26
C CYS A 102 7.87 16.02 0.97
N ILE A 103 7.62 14.83 0.46
CA ILE A 103 8.08 13.59 1.06
C ILE A 103 9.42 13.21 0.46
N ALA A 104 10.53 13.61 1.08
CA ALA A 104 11.86 13.12 0.67
C ALA A 104 12.29 11.92 1.52
N ALA A 105 13.07 11.01 0.91
CA ALA A 105 13.66 9.88 1.62
C ALA A 105 14.59 10.33 2.76
N ASP A 106 15.22 11.49 2.63
CA ASP A 106 16.19 12.03 3.61
C ASP A 106 15.58 13.12 4.52
N ALA A 107 14.27 13.37 4.38
CA ALA A 107 13.55 14.48 4.99
C ALA A 107 13.63 14.45 6.53
N GLY A 108 14.59 15.19 7.10
CA GLY A 108 14.69 15.61 8.49
C GLY A 108 15.35 14.62 9.46
N SER A 109 16.65 14.79 9.67
CA SER A 109 17.39 14.53 10.92
C SER A 109 17.12 13.23 11.71
N LEU A 110 16.51 12.20 11.15
CA LEU A 110 16.75 10.83 11.61
C LEU A 110 18.03 10.38 10.91
N ALA A 111 19.14 11.02 11.28
CA ALA A 111 20.50 10.59 10.96
C ALA A 111 20.83 9.29 11.72
N VAL A 112 19.90 8.34 11.73
CA VAL A 112 20.16 6.97 12.09
C VAL A 112 21.01 6.43 10.94
N ARG A 113 22.11 5.75 11.26
CA ARG A 113 23.08 5.18 10.31
C ARG A 113 22.50 4.08 9.40
N THR A 114 21.18 4.01 9.27
CA THR A 114 20.44 3.04 8.49
C THR A 114 19.92 3.71 7.23
N SER A 115 20.23 3.12 6.09
CA SER A 115 19.56 3.46 4.84
C SER A 115 18.13 2.91 4.91
N TRP A 116 17.18 3.81 5.17
CA TRP A 116 15.78 3.58 4.87
C TRP A 116 15.43 4.35 3.59
N ASN A 117 14.47 3.83 2.83
CA ASN A 117 14.01 4.41 1.59
C ASN A 117 12.48 4.41 1.63
N VAL A 118 11.87 5.58 1.49
CA VAL A 118 10.43 5.70 1.34
C VAL A 118 10.07 6.13 -0.08
N GLU A 119 9.19 5.35 -0.68
CA GLU A 119 8.58 5.61 -1.96
C GLU A 119 7.08 5.81 -1.75
N VAL A 120 6.56 6.98 -2.15
CA VAL A 120 5.12 7.27 -2.09
C VAL A 120 4.58 7.28 -3.51
N ASN A 121 3.76 6.28 -3.79
CA ASN A 121 3.11 6.09 -5.08
C ASN A 121 1.59 6.22 -4.93
N ASN A 122 0.90 6.44 -6.03
CA ASN A 122 -0.55 6.34 -6.04
C ASN A 122 -0.99 4.87 -6.10
N GLU A 123 -2.14 4.56 -5.52
CA GLU A 123 -2.75 3.23 -5.63
C GLU A 123 -3.44 3.07 -6.99
N ASN A 124 -3.08 2.04 -7.77
CA ASN A 124 -3.67 1.83 -9.09
C ASN A 124 -4.98 1.03 -9.04
N LYS A 125 -5.12 0.17 -8.01
CA LYS A 125 -6.28 -0.69 -7.80
C LYS A 125 -6.62 -0.73 -6.32
N ILE A 126 -7.89 -0.57 -5.97
CA ILE A 126 -8.36 -0.75 -4.59
C ILE A 126 -9.04 -2.09 -4.48
N SER A 127 -8.60 -2.91 -3.52
CA SER A 127 -9.31 -4.12 -3.11
C SER A 127 -10.08 -3.87 -1.82
N VAL A 128 -11.40 -4.06 -1.83
CA VAL A 128 -12.26 -3.90 -0.66
C VAL A 128 -13.16 -5.10 -0.48
N TYR A 129 -13.20 -5.65 0.73
CA TYR A 129 -14.19 -6.66 1.10
C TYR A 129 -15.50 -5.96 1.47
N LEU A 130 -16.59 -6.24 0.76
CA LEU A 130 -17.91 -5.73 1.09
C LEU A 130 -18.82 -6.86 1.52
N GLY A 131 -19.17 -6.88 2.80
CA GLY A 131 -20.27 -7.68 3.31
C GLY A 131 -21.62 -7.28 2.72
N THR A 132 -22.64 -8.11 2.88
CA THR A 132 -24.02 -7.74 2.51
C THR A 132 -24.48 -6.52 3.34
N GLY A 133 -25.05 -5.52 2.66
CA GLY A 133 -25.38 -4.22 3.23
C GLY A 133 -24.17 -3.27 3.40
N GLY A 134 -22.94 -3.74 3.13
CA GLY A 134 -21.74 -2.92 3.22
C GLY A 134 -21.69 -1.85 2.13
N SER A 135 -21.07 -0.72 2.45
CA SER A 135 -20.77 0.33 1.47
C SER A 135 -19.35 0.83 1.62
N PHE A 136 -18.75 1.23 0.50
CA PHE A 136 -17.41 1.79 0.40
C PHE A 136 -17.47 3.06 -0.43
N GLN A 137 -16.70 4.07 0.00
CA GLN A 137 -16.57 5.33 -0.71
C GLN A 137 -15.12 5.55 -1.10
N VAL A 138 -14.92 6.02 -2.32
CA VAL A 138 -13.64 6.48 -2.83
C VAL A 138 -13.80 7.85 -3.45
N ASP A 139 -12.87 8.72 -3.11
CA ASP A 139 -12.78 10.05 -3.69
C ASP A 139 -11.96 9.93 -4.99
N LEU A 140 -12.47 10.44 -6.10
CA LEU A 140 -11.85 10.34 -7.43
C LEU A 140 -11.18 11.67 -7.81
N PHE A 141 -10.65 12.39 -6.83
CA PHE A 141 -9.97 13.67 -7.02
C PHE A 141 -8.79 13.79 -6.06
N ASN A 142 -7.79 14.59 -6.44
CA ASN A 142 -6.68 14.92 -5.55
C ASN A 142 -7.05 16.20 -4.77
N PRO A 143 -7.14 16.13 -3.42
CA PRO A 143 -7.53 17.28 -2.61
C PRO A 143 -6.54 18.45 -2.63
N TYR A 144 -5.28 18.21 -2.99
CA TYR A 144 -4.21 19.21 -2.95
C TYR A 144 -3.99 19.91 -4.29
N GLN A 145 -4.54 19.37 -5.38
CA GLN A 145 -4.39 19.95 -6.70
C GLN A 145 -5.63 20.79 -7.01
N THR A 146 -5.56 22.10 -6.76
CA THR A 146 -6.66 23.03 -7.05
C THR A 146 -6.55 23.61 -8.47
N GLY A 147 -7.70 23.85 -9.10
CA GLY A 147 -7.86 24.79 -10.21
C GLY A 147 -7.41 24.36 -11.61
N GLN A 148 -6.39 23.50 -11.76
CA GLN A 148 -5.87 23.13 -13.09
C GLN A 148 -5.65 21.63 -13.32
N TYR A 149 -5.74 20.82 -12.28
CA TYR A 149 -5.48 19.39 -12.41
C TYR A 149 -6.73 18.63 -12.81
N GLU A 150 -6.59 17.91 -13.92
CA GLU A 150 -7.55 16.94 -14.38
C GLU A 150 -7.50 15.74 -13.42
N ALA A 151 -8.63 15.39 -12.81
CA ALA A 151 -8.75 14.10 -12.16
C ALA A 151 -8.44 12.97 -13.15
N GLY A 152 -8.64 13.22 -14.45
CA GLY A 152 -8.34 12.29 -15.55
C GLY A 152 -9.26 11.08 -15.58
N VAL A 153 -10.14 10.95 -14.60
CA VAL A 153 -11.07 9.85 -14.46
C VAL A 153 -12.19 10.00 -15.46
N GLN A 154 -12.21 9.11 -16.45
CA GLN A 154 -13.24 9.09 -17.49
C GLN A 154 -14.07 7.81 -17.42
N SER A 155 -13.49 6.72 -16.92
CA SER A 155 -14.21 5.48 -16.62
C SER A 155 -13.61 4.76 -15.41
N PHE A 156 -14.39 3.86 -14.84
CA PHE A 156 -13.95 2.95 -13.79
C PHE A 156 -14.49 1.55 -14.04
N LEU A 157 -13.76 0.54 -13.55
CA LEU A 157 -14.11 -0.87 -13.61
C LEU A 157 -14.19 -1.42 -12.18
N VAL A 158 -15.22 -2.21 -11.91
CA VAL A 158 -15.32 -2.98 -10.67
C VAL A 158 -15.27 -4.46 -11.01
N GLU A 159 -14.17 -5.10 -10.62
CA GLU A 159 -13.99 -6.54 -10.70
C GLU A 159 -14.40 -7.19 -9.39
N SER A 160 -14.82 -8.46 -9.41
CA SER A 160 -15.10 -9.21 -8.20
C SER A 160 -14.74 -10.68 -8.33
N ASP A 161 -14.45 -11.34 -7.21
CA ASP A 161 -14.25 -12.78 -7.09
C ASP A 161 -15.57 -13.57 -7.10
N ILE A 162 -16.70 -12.88 -7.03
CA ILE A 162 -18.06 -13.43 -7.00
C ILE A 162 -18.52 -13.85 -8.41
N VAL A 163 -19.46 -14.81 -8.48
CA VAL A 163 -20.05 -15.35 -9.73
C VAL A 163 -20.52 -14.25 -10.70
N ASN A 164 -20.26 -14.46 -12.00
CA ASN A 164 -20.71 -13.60 -13.10
C ASN A 164 -22.21 -13.28 -13.02
N GLY A 165 -22.55 -12.02 -13.24
CA GLY A 165 -23.94 -11.52 -13.23
C GLY A 165 -24.39 -10.97 -11.88
N THR A 166 -23.54 -10.99 -10.86
CA THR A 166 -23.77 -10.21 -9.65
C THR A 166 -23.61 -8.71 -9.93
N THR A 167 -24.50 -7.92 -9.36
CA THR A 167 -24.51 -6.46 -9.51
C THR A 167 -24.42 -5.80 -8.15
N ILE A 168 -23.59 -4.79 -8.03
CA ILE A 168 -23.59 -3.89 -6.86
C ILE A 168 -24.31 -2.59 -7.20
N TYR A 169 -24.68 -1.82 -6.20
CA TYR A 169 -25.22 -0.49 -6.42
C TYR A 169 -24.09 0.54 -6.37
N GLY A 170 -23.97 1.35 -7.41
CA GLY A 170 -23.03 2.46 -7.48
C GLY A 170 -23.76 3.80 -7.44
N GLU A 171 -23.11 4.79 -6.84
CA GLU A 171 -23.54 6.18 -6.84
C GLU A 171 -22.32 7.06 -7.10
N ILE A 172 -22.42 7.97 -8.06
CA ILE A 172 -21.36 8.92 -8.38
C ILE A 172 -21.86 10.34 -8.22
N THR A 173 -21.12 11.12 -7.44
CA THR A 173 -21.46 12.49 -7.07
C THR A 173 -20.39 13.43 -7.55
N ASN A 174 -20.78 14.47 -8.29
CA ASN A 174 -19.87 15.53 -8.73
C ASN A 174 -19.68 16.54 -7.59
N LEU A 175 -18.51 16.51 -6.95
CA LEU A 175 -18.17 17.44 -5.88
C LEU A 175 -17.79 18.83 -6.38
N SER A 176 -17.36 18.97 -7.64
CA SER A 176 -17.06 20.30 -8.20
C SER A 176 -18.27 21.22 -8.12
N GLN A 177 -19.49 20.68 -8.23
CA GLN A 177 -20.72 21.45 -8.05
C GLN A 177 -20.89 22.00 -6.63
N LEU A 178 -20.52 21.22 -5.61
CA LEU A 178 -20.59 21.64 -4.21
C LEU A 178 -19.49 22.66 -3.86
N LEU A 179 -18.37 22.62 -4.57
CA LEU A 179 -17.21 23.50 -4.34
C LEU A 179 -17.25 24.80 -5.17
N GLY A 180 -18.36 25.08 -5.87
CA GLY A 180 -18.53 26.32 -6.65
C GLY A 180 -18.08 26.26 -8.12
N GLY A 181 -17.77 25.07 -8.63
CA GLY A 181 -17.34 24.84 -10.01
C GLY A 181 -15.89 25.23 -10.29
N THR A 182 -15.33 24.70 -11.38
CA THR A 182 -14.06 25.18 -11.95
C THR A 182 -14.33 25.66 -13.37
N ALA A 183 -13.46 26.52 -13.92
CA ALA A 183 -13.61 27.00 -15.30
C ALA A 183 -13.70 25.86 -16.34
N ASN A 184 -13.06 24.73 -16.07
CA ASN A 184 -13.01 23.55 -16.95
C ASN A 184 -14.08 22.48 -16.61
N CYS A 185 -14.80 22.65 -15.50
CA CYS A 185 -15.95 21.83 -15.11
C CYS A 185 -17.18 22.75 -15.01
N PRO A 186 -17.70 23.27 -16.14
CA PRO A 186 -18.81 24.20 -16.11
C PRO A 186 -20.05 23.53 -15.53
N LEU A 187 -20.67 24.19 -14.54
CA LEU A 187 -21.98 23.80 -14.06
C LEU A 187 -22.96 23.95 -15.21
N SER A 188 -23.72 22.91 -15.56
CA SER A 188 -24.80 23.05 -16.53
C SER A 188 -25.90 23.92 -15.89
N PHE A 189 -25.84 25.24 -16.11
CA PHE A 189 -26.77 26.21 -15.52
C PHE A 189 -28.24 25.97 -15.88
N PHE A 190 -28.53 25.15 -16.91
CA PHE A 190 -29.87 25.02 -17.48
C PHE A 190 -30.70 23.84 -16.95
N THR A 191 -30.12 22.95 -16.16
CA THR A 191 -30.86 21.89 -15.46
C THR A 191 -30.11 21.63 -14.17
N PRO A 192 -30.63 21.91 -12.97
CA PRO A 192 -29.94 21.57 -11.73
C PRO A 192 -29.89 20.04 -11.61
N PRO A 193 -28.76 19.36 -11.86
CA PRO A 193 -28.67 17.95 -11.55
C PRO A 193 -28.37 17.91 -10.05
N GLN A 194 -29.36 17.50 -9.26
CA GLN A 194 -29.12 17.23 -7.85
C GLN A 194 -28.03 16.16 -7.75
N PRO A 195 -27.02 16.29 -6.89
CA PRO A 195 -26.15 15.16 -6.58
C PRO A 195 -27.04 14.00 -6.09
N PRO A 196 -26.92 12.79 -6.65
CA PRO A 196 -25.86 12.25 -7.52
C PRO A 196 -26.03 12.48 -9.03
N ILE A 197 -24.92 12.58 -9.77
CA ILE A 197 -24.94 12.68 -11.25
C ILE A 197 -25.25 11.35 -11.94
N GLY A 198 -25.05 10.23 -11.23
CA GLY A 198 -25.38 8.89 -11.70
C GLY A 198 -25.60 7.96 -10.51
N LYS A 199 -26.63 7.13 -10.59
CA LYS A 199 -26.89 6.08 -9.63
C LYS A 199 -27.44 4.87 -10.37
N GLY A 200 -27.08 3.66 -9.96
CA GLY A 200 -27.59 2.48 -10.62
C GLY A 200 -26.86 1.21 -10.26
N ARG A 201 -27.17 0.14 -10.98
CA ARG A 201 -26.48 -1.14 -10.83
C ARG A 201 -25.19 -1.14 -11.63
N VAL A 202 -24.10 -1.55 -11.00
CA VAL A 202 -22.80 -1.80 -11.63
C VAL A 202 -22.68 -3.30 -11.81
N THR A 203 -22.59 -3.76 -13.06
CA THR A 203 -22.35 -5.17 -13.36
C THR A 203 -20.90 -5.50 -13.05
N LEU A 204 -20.68 -6.52 -12.22
CA LEU A 204 -19.33 -6.97 -11.87
C LEU A 204 -18.75 -7.81 -13.00
N ILE A 205 -17.48 -7.59 -13.29
CA ILE A 205 -16.72 -8.38 -14.26
C ILE A 205 -15.78 -9.31 -13.50
N GLN A 206 -15.80 -10.59 -13.82
CA GLN A 206 -14.84 -11.53 -13.25
C GLN A 206 -13.46 -11.28 -13.87
N PRO A 207 -12.39 -11.17 -13.06
CA PRO A 207 -11.05 -10.95 -13.56
C PRO A 207 -10.61 -12.18 -14.37
N THR A 208 -10.70 -12.10 -15.69
CA THR A 208 -10.23 -13.15 -16.60
C THR A 208 -9.12 -12.59 -17.47
N PRO A 209 -7.99 -13.32 -17.64
CA PRO A 209 -6.83 -12.85 -18.42
C PRO A 209 -7.12 -12.50 -19.89
N GLN A 210 -8.28 -12.94 -20.40
CA GLN A 210 -8.73 -12.76 -21.78
C GLN A 210 -10.16 -12.21 -21.85
N SER A 211 -10.65 -11.52 -20.81
CA SER A 211 -11.93 -10.84 -20.96
C SER A 211 -11.80 -9.92 -22.18
N ASN A 212 -12.62 -10.18 -23.20
CA ASN A 212 -12.66 -9.34 -24.40
C ASN A 212 -13.32 -8.03 -23.99
N TYR A 213 -12.50 -7.14 -23.45
CA TYR A 213 -12.92 -5.80 -23.19
C TYR A 213 -13.12 -5.11 -24.54
N SER A 214 -14.37 -5.04 -25.02
CA SER A 214 -14.64 -4.28 -26.23
C SER A 214 -14.47 -2.80 -25.90
N SER A 215 -13.86 -2.03 -26.81
CA SER A 215 -13.77 -0.56 -26.73
C SER A 215 -15.14 0.11 -26.49
N SER A 216 -16.24 -0.55 -26.88
CA SER A 216 -17.63 -0.14 -26.60
C SER A 216 -18.17 -0.54 -25.22
N GLY A 217 -17.50 -1.46 -24.51
CA GLY A 217 -17.90 -2.04 -23.22
C GLY A 217 -17.19 -1.44 -22.00
N TYR A 218 -16.15 -0.63 -22.20
CA TYR A 218 -15.36 0.00 -21.11
C TYR A 218 -16.08 1.11 -20.34
N LEU A 219 -17.33 1.45 -20.67
CA LEU A 219 -17.91 2.76 -20.33
C LEU A 219 -19.37 2.72 -19.86
N LYS A 220 -19.95 1.56 -19.59
CA LYS A 220 -21.25 1.50 -18.90
C LYS A 220 -21.00 1.29 -17.41
N THR A 221 -20.62 2.38 -16.74
CA THR A 221 -20.52 2.51 -15.27
C THR A 221 -21.81 2.10 -14.57
N PHE A 222 -22.93 2.14 -15.28
CA PHE A 222 -24.22 1.63 -14.85
C PHE A 222 -24.84 0.77 -15.94
N SER A 223 -25.59 -0.26 -15.57
CA SER A 223 -26.28 -1.17 -16.50
C SER A 223 -27.34 -0.49 -17.38
N GLU A 224 -27.59 0.80 -17.18
CA GLU A 224 -28.58 1.60 -17.90
C GLU A 224 -27.92 2.35 -19.06
N ASP A 225 -28.64 2.50 -20.16
CA ASP A 225 -28.16 3.14 -21.40
C ASP A 225 -27.81 4.63 -21.27
N SER A 226 -28.04 5.23 -20.11
CA SER A 226 -27.81 6.64 -19.79
C SER A 226 -26.76 6.84 -18.68
N ALA A 227 -25.66 6.09 -18.72
CA ALA A 227 -24.52 6.36 -17.84
C ALA A 227 -24.00 7.79 -18.08
N PRO A 228 -23.83 8.62 -17.04
CA PRO A 228 -23.35 9.99 -17.21
C PRO A 228 -21.90 9.96 -17.73
N GLU A 229 -21.62 10.76 -18.77
CA GLU A 229 -20.23 10.96 -19.20
C GLU A 229 -19.46 11.71 -18.11
N LEU A 230 -18.36 11.11 -17.65
CA LEU A 230 -17.48 11.73 -16.67
C LEU A 230 -16.56 12.73 -17.37
N ASN A 231 -16.59 13.97 -16.90
CA ASN A 231 -15.71 15.03 -17.35
C ASN A 231 -14.38 14.91 -16.57
N PRO A 232 -13.23 14.70 -17.25
CA PRO A 232 -11.93 14.51 -16.59
C PRO A 232 -11.46 15.72 -15.77
N TYR A 233 -12.06 16.90 -15.97
CA TYR A 233 -11.75 18.15 -15.26
C TYR A 233 -12.57 18.32 -13.97
N CYS A 234 -13.50 17.42 -13.66
CA CYS A 234 -14.35 17.49 -12.48
C CYS A 234 -13.87 16.54 -11.37
N SER A 235 -14.21 16.88 -10.13
CA SER A 235 -13.96 16.06 -8.94
C SER A 235 -15.18 15.20 -8.63
N TYR A 236 -14.97 13.89 -8.50
CA TYR A 236 -16.06 12.95 -8.22
C TYR A 236 -15.86 12.20 -6.90
N VAL A 237 -16.96 11.75 -6.32
CA VAL A 237 -16.98 10.74 -5.26
C VAL A 237 -17.76 9.55 -5.80
N LEU A 238 -17.16 8.37 -5.72
CA LEU A 238 -17.81 7.11 -6.08
C LEU A 238 -18.11 6.33 -4.79
N ARG A 239 -19.38 6.00 -4.61
CA ARG A 239 -19.86 5.15 -3.53
C ARG A 239 -20.36 3.84 -4.13
N LEU A 240 -19.81 2.73 -3.65
CA LEU A 240 -20.19 1.37 -4.00
C LEU A 240 -20.90 0.74 -2.80
N SER A 241 -22.04 0.09 -3.03
CA SER A 241 -22.84 -0.54 -1.98
C SER A 241 -23.27 -1.94 -2.40
N ASN A 242 -22.98 -2.92 -1.56
CA ASN A 242 -23.46 -4.29 -1.70
C ASN A 242 -24.86 -4.37 -1.08
N ILE A 243 -25.88 -4.01 -1.85
CA ILE A 243 -27.27 -3.89 -1.36
C ILE A 243 -27.83 -5.23 -0.84
N LEU A 244 -28.79 -5.18 0.09
CA LEU A 244 -29.45 -6.35 0.69
C LEU A 244 -30.46 -7.00 -0.27
N LEU A 245 -30.02 -7.42 -1.45
CA LEU A 245 -30.83 -8.22 -2.36
C LEU A 245 -30.63 -9.72 -2.08
N PRO A 246 -31.62 -10.59 -2.38
CA PRO A 246 -31.48 -12.03 -2.23
C PRO A 246 -30.29 -12.66 -2.99
N GLN A 247 -29.80 -11.96 -4.02
CA GLN A 247 -28.66 -12.36 -4.85
C GLN A 247 -27.34 -11.68 -4.47
N ALA A 248 -27.35 -10.81 -3.45
CA ALA A 248 -26.15 -10.14 -2.98
C ALA A 248 -25.26 -11.14 -2.23
N GLN A 249 -24.02 -11.27 -2.67
CA GLN A 249 -23.03 -12.10 -2.02
C GLN A 249 -21.93 -11.22 -1.44
N PRO A 250 -21.43 -11.50 -0.23
CA PRO A 250 -20.24 -10.84 0.28
C PRO A 250 -19.02 -11.31 -0.52
N GLY A 251 -18.05 -10.44 -0.73
CA GLY A 251 -16.82 -10.79 -1.45
C GLY A 251 -15.86 -9.63 -1.59
N VAL A 252 -14.82 -9.85 -2.38
CA VAL A 252 -13.77 -8.86 -2.65
C VAL A 252 -14.08 -8.16 -3.96
N PHE A 253 -14.02 -6.83 -3.92
CA PHE A 253 -14.28 -5.94 -5.03
C PHE A 253 -13.01 -5.17 -5.35
N ILE A 254 -12.58 -5.22 -6.61
CA ILE A 254 -11.38 -4.54 -7.10
C ILE A 254 -11.81 -3.38 -7.99
N LEU A 255 -11.57 -2.15 -7.55
CA LEU A 255 -11.82 -0.94 -8.33
C LEU A 255 -10.54 -0.54 -9.07
N SER A 256 -10.66 -0.32 -10.38
CA SER A 256 -9.61 0.26 -11.22
C SER A 256 -10.16 1.44 -12.02
N LEU A 257 -9.35 2.48 -12.26
CA LEU A 257 -9.73 3.65 -13.06
C LEU A 257 -9.04 3.63 -14.41
N TYR A 258 -9.65 4.21 -15.43
CA TYR A 258 -9.08 4.28 -16.78
C TYR A 258 -9.35 5.63 -17.45
N LYS A 259 -8.48 5.98 -18.39
CA LYS A 259 -8.71 7.06 -19.34
C LYS A 259 -9.54 6.54 -20.51
N LYS A 260 -10.50 7.33 -21.01
CA LYS A 260 -11.30 7.02 -22.19
C LYS A 260 -10.40 7.08 -23.42
N GLY A 261 -10.28 5.97 -24.12
CA GLY A 261 -9.58 5.83 -25.38
C GLY A 261 -10.20 4.72 -26.23
N ASP A 262 -9.99 4.77 -27.54
CA ASP A 262 -10.57 3.79 -28.47
C ASP A 262 -9.92 2.39 -28.35
N ASN A 263 -8.72 2.32 -27.77
CA ASN A 263 -7.96 1.09 -27.54
C ASN A 263 -7.30 1.13 -26.16
N ILE A 264 -8.07 0.92 -25.09
CA ILE A 264 -7.55 0.84 -23.72
C ILE A 264 -7.01 -0.58 -23.51
N ASP A 265 -5.73 -0.75 -23.17
CA ASP A 265 -5.23 -2.00 -22.63
C ASP A 265 -5.45 -2.01 -21.10
N PRO A 266 -6.36 -2.82 -20.55
CA PRO A 266 -6.67 -2.79 -19.13
C PRO A 266 -5.52 -3.30 -18.25
N LEU A 267 -4.51 -3.93 -18.84
CA LEU A 267 -3.31 -4.36 -18.13
C LEU A 267 -2.29 -3.24 -17.97
N ILE A 268 -2.36 -2.19 -18.81
CA ILE A 268 -1.31 -1.16 -18.91
C ILE A 268 -1.86 0.25 -18.66
N ASP A 269 -3.08 0.53 -19.11
CA ASP A 269 -3.67 1.88 -19.14
C ASP A 269 -4.51 2.22 -17.90
N PHE A 270 -4.16 1.69 -16.74
CA PHE A 270 -4.81 2.06 -15.49
C PHE A 270 -4.40 3.49 -15.08
N LEU A 271 -5.37 4.26 -14.61
CA LEU A 271 -5.13 5.56 -14.01
C LEU A 271 -4.96 5.39 -12.50
N PRO A 272 -3.93 5.99 -11.88
CA PRO A 272 -3.79 5.99 -10.44
C PRO A 272 -4.99 6.64 -9.76
N ILE A 273 -5.40 6.10 -8.61
CA ILE A 273 -6.53 6.61 -7.84
C ILE A 273 -6.08 7.84 -7.05
N PRO A 274 -6.57 9.05 -7.39
CA PRO A 274 -5.95 10.29 -6.91
C PRO A 274 -6.05 10.51 -5.39
N SER A 275 -7.03 9.89 -4.73
CA SER A 275 -7.25 10.01 -3.29
C SER A 275 -6.54 8.95 -2.45
N ARG A 276 -5.78 8.03 -3.06
CA ARG A 276 -5.15 6.90 -2.38
C ARG A 276 -3.65 6.87 -2.62
N LEU A 277 -2.92 6.67 -1.54
CA LEU A 277 -1.47 6.59 -1.55
C LEU A 277 -1.02 5.23 -1.02
N ILE A 278 0.00 4.69 -1.68
CA ILE A 278 0.81 3.57 -1.22
C ILE A 278 2.14 4.15 -0.76
N ILE A 279 2.43 4.00 0.52
CA ILE A 279 3.71 4.34 1.13
C ILE A 279 4.50 3.03 1.28
N ASP A 280 5.50 2.85 0.44
CA ASP A 280 6.45 1.76 0.52
C ASP A 280 7.68 2.26 1.31
N SER A 281 7.91 1.71 2.50
CA SER A 281 9.08 2.01 3.32
C SER A 281 9.95 0.78 3.43
N ALA A 282 11.21 0.88 3.00
CA ALA A 282 12.18 -0.20 3.09
C ALA A 282 13.35 0.22 3.97
N ALA A 283 13.91 -0.69 4.75
CA ALA A 283 15.10 -0.43 5.54
C ALA A 283 16.02 -1.65 5.60
N THR A 284 17.31 -1.36 5.64
CA THR A 284 18.37 -2.37 5.81
C THR A 284 19.13 -2.15 7.10
N PHE A 285 19.25 -3.21 7.91
CA PHE A 285 20.09 -3.22 9.10
C PHE A 285 20.95 -4.48 9.14
N GLY A 286 22.28 -4.32 9.09
CA GLY A 286 23.19 -5.46 9.02
C GLY A 286 22.97 -6.27 7.74
N LYS A 287 22.57 -7.55 7.88
CA LYS A 287 22.25 -8.44 6.75
C LYS A 287 20.75 -8.58 6.48
N SER A 288 19.91 -7.84 7.21
CA SER A 288 18.46 -7.96 7.12
C SER A 288 17.87 -6.81 6.30
N TYR A 289 16.96 -7.14 5.40
CA TYR A 289 16.16 -6.21 4.61
C TYR A 289 14.69 -6.39 4.99
N GLN A 290 14.01 -5.29 5.28
CA GLN A 290 12.58 -5.28 5.57
C GLN A 290 11.89 -4.23 4.71
N LYS A 291 10.68 -4.54 4.23
CA LYS A 291 9.84 -3.61 3.47
C LYS A 291 8.43 -3.64 4.03
N ILE A 292 7.91 -2.47 4.37
CA ILE A 292 6.55 -2.24 4.85
C ILE A 292 5.80 -1.47 3.78
N ARG A 293 4.56 -1.85 3.52
CA ARG A 293 3.66 -1.20 2.58
C ARG A 293 2.42 -0.74 3.32
N VAL A 294 2.12 0.56 3.26
CA VAL A 294 0.94 1.17 3.87
C VAL A 294 0.05 1.74 2.77
N SER A 295 -1.21 1.34 2.71
CA SER A 295 -2.23 1.98 1.86
C SER A 295 -3.09 2.90 2.72
N THR A 296 -3.21 4.16 2.33
CA THR A 296 -3.92 5.19 3.10
C THR A 296 -4.61 6.21 2.18
N PRO A 297 -5.78 6.75 2.56
CA PRO A 297 -6.33 7.89 1.85
C PRO A 297 -5.44 9.13 2.03
N VAL A 298 -5.42 10.01 1.02
CA VAL A 298 -4.65 11.27 1.02
C VAL A 298 -5.11 12.20 2.13
N ARG A 299 -6.43 12.29 2.37
CA ARG A 299 -7.00 13.05 3.49
C ARG A 299 -7.40 12.13 4.64
N PRO A 300 -7.14 12.52 5.89
CA PRO A 300 -7.73 11.84 7.04
C PRO A 300 -9.26 12.02 7.00
N PRO A 301 -10.04 11.03 7.47
CA PRO A 301 -11.48 11.17 7.58
C PRO A 301 -11.84 12.36 8.47
N LEU A 302 -12.79 13.19 8.04
CA LEU A 302 -13.19 14.44 8.71
C LEU A 302 -13.71 14.25 10.16
N SER A 303 -14.00 13.02 10.57
CA SER A 303 -14.43 12.67 11.93
C SER A 303 -13.40 11.78 12.62
N GLY A 304 -12.36 12.38 13.18
CA GLY A 304 -11.23 11.71 13.84
C GLY A 304 -11.53 11.20 15.25
N LEU A 305 -12.22 10.07 15.39
CA LEU A 305 -12.19 9.29 16.66
C LEU A 305 -10.99 8.32 16.72
N TYR A 306 -10.34 8.03 15.58
CA TYR A 306 -9.25 7.05 15.46
C TYR A 306 -7.97 7.61 14.84
N ASP A 307 -7.76 8.93 14.86
CA ASP A 307 -6.64 9.60 14.18
C ASP A 307 -5.49 9.93 15.14
N PHE A 308 -5.14 9.00 16.03
CA PHE A 308 -3.89 9.10 16.80
C PHE A 308 -2.89 8.07 16.29
N VAL A 309 -1.84 8.58 15.62
CA VAL A 309 -0.58 7.86 15.51
C VAL A 309 0.17 8.16 16.82
N ILE A 310 0.39 7.13 17.63
CA ILE A 310 1.15 7.29 18.89
C ILE A 310 2.63 7.32 18.52
N PHE A 311 3.14 8.52 18.23
CA PHE A 311 4.58 8.74 18.21
C PHE A 311 5.07 8.87 19.65
N SER A 312 5.98 7.99 20.06
CA SER A 312 6.88 8.30 21.16
C SER A 312 7.98 9.20 20.61
N GLU A 313 7.97 10.49 20.96
CA GLU A 313 9.09 11.41 20.65
C GLU A 313 10.37 11.06 21.45
N GLU A 314 10.28 10.14 22.42
CA GLU A 314 11.46 9.68 23.12
C GLU A 314 12.33 8.80 22.20
N THR A 315 13.61 9.15 22.12
CA THR A 315 14.65 8.24 21.61
C THR A 315 14.53 6.91 22.35
N ILE A 316 14.36 5.81 21.63
CA ILE A 316 14.46 4.47 22.21
C ILE A 316 15.90 4.32 22.71
N VAL A 317 16.14 4.68 23.97
CA VAL A 317 17.42 4.45 24.64
C VAL A 317 17.50 2.96 24.87
N LYS A 318 18.36 2.29 24.09
CA LYS A 318 18.78 0.91 24.34
C LYS A 318 19.93 0.87 25.31
#